data_AF-A0A2L2TP46-F1
#
_entry.id   AF-A0A2L2TP46-F1
#
_cell.length_a   1.000
_cell.length_b   1.000
_cell.length_c   1.000
_cell.angle_alpha   90.00
_cell.angle_beta   90.00
_cell.angle_gamma   90.00
#
_symmetry.space_group_name_H-M   'P 1'
#
loop_
_entity.id
_entity.type
_entity.pdbx_description
1 polymer ?
#
loop_
_entity_poly.entity_id
_entity_poly.type
_entity_poly.pdbx_seq_one_letter_code
_entity_poly.pdbx_strand_id
1 'polypeptide(L)'
;MAKSNGFIGFFSSDYNTFISLVFTTPIATTLLCLSLNETLFSGAFLNFVNDNRPSVQFAVQIMANLMSALQIVVICRVINLGVRRRLKTKSMSLDQMRAWMDAMIPRINWDLPFVYIFLLGLLVSVSMVLSAIWAAAMTPVETFEHIQGTVQIPSWDNITHIKEYPSEVGSVGPTKHTALGKFTYSVGIQMLGSLLASAASASPIHNSTRNHEKLDQTGYNYVGRSYGVGSSPGLGEVHFQTGRSVLGWEYQEVGYRAKVNCIYNASTDFNLYQEDSVIRWAAHGELPDSDDGYEHSTYVGFGDGNAVVAIGVAHFKDKDAIVAPERKYIGFAAGGFYKFLNTTQCEVDFEPTRFNVTVSSRGKNITVVPTNDTKVRDMDPTRWIKGTVLRQFELIANDETNLYVSTVGTAFNASITDHRLRLEMNNTLTSRTSTNVTLEGVENAITAMVDDMLVAYASAQFMVGEFQDEVPGSIRVTAVIIGEKKFAIAAFALNMAVVALFLLEAIRTRGWKGITEFDPSDIRHVMIAASEGGANLAQVGFANRDKLGKINVRVGETGAGRFTLAIDGEVSPSVKYESMRGANGGNDSDVERYKASVAETISTRSRERSP
;
A
#
# COMPACT_ATOMS: atom_id res chain seq x y z
N MET A 1 -35.22 -9.56 57.95
CA MET A 1 -35.12 -9.73 56.48
C MET A 1 -34.93 -8.37 55.84
N ALA A 2 -33.84 -8.16 55.12
CA ALA A 2 -33.71 -7.08 54.15
C ALA A 2 -32.91 -7.64 52.97
N LYS A 3 -33.48 -7.65 51.77
CA LYS A 3 -32.75 -8.06 50.55
C LYS A 3 -31.76 -6.96 50.22
N SER A 4 -30.48 -7.18 50.54
CA SER A 4 -29.41 -6.35 49.98
C SER A 4 -29.41 -6.48 48.47
N ASN A 5 -29.50 -5.36 47.76
CA ASN A 5 -29.55 -5.34 46.30
C ASN A 5 -28.24 -5.89 45.73
N GLY A 6 -28.33 -7.00 44.98
CA GLY A 6 -27.17 -7.77 44.51
C GLY A 6 -26.17 -7.00 43.62
N PHE A 7 -26.53 -5.80 43.17
CA PHE A 7 -25.67 -4.90 42.40
C PHE A 7 -24.65 -4.16 43.29
N ILE A 8 -24.97 -3.86 44.55
CA ILE A 8 -24.08 -3.13 45.48
C ILE A 8 -23.06 -4.09 46.12
N GLY A 9 -23.43 -5.36 46.29
CA GLY A 9 -22.49 -6.42 46.72
C GLY A 9 -21.36 -6.69 45.71
N PHE A 10 -21.47 -6.19 44.48
CA PHE A 10 -20.42 -6.28 43.45
C PHE A 10 -19.23 -5.33 43.73
N PHE A 11 -19.42 -4.30 44.56
CA PHE A 11 -18.38 -3.33 44.96
C PHE A 11 -17.65 -3.72 46.26
N SER A 12 -17.61 -5.02 46.59
CA SER A 12 -16.62 -5.53 47.53
C SER A 12 -15.22 -5.44 46.91
N SER A 13 -14.22 -5.09 47.73
CA SER A 13 -12.80 -4.98 47.38
C SER A 13 -12.29 -6.09 46.45
N ASP A 14 -12.76 -7.32 46.68
CA ASP A 14 -12.32 -8.52 45.96
C ASP A 14 -12.81 -8.61 44.49
N TYR A 15 -13.79 -7.80 44.04
CA TYR A 15 -14.38 -7.89 42.69
C TYR A 15 -14.10 -6.66 41.80
N ASN A 16 -13.55 -5.57 42.34
CA ASN A 16 -13.28 -4.33 41.60
C ASN A 16 -12.36 -4.53 40.38
N THR A 17 -11.52 -5.56 40.38
CA THR A 17 -10.65 -5.92 39.23
C THR A 17 -11.41 -6.32 37.97
N PHE A 18 -12.68 -6.76 38.08
CA PHE A 18 -13.53 -7.06 36.92
C PHE A 18 -14.08 -5.81 36.23
N ILE A 19 -13.99 -4.62 36.84
CA ILE A 19 -14.31 -3.34 36.19
C ILE A 19 -13.41 -3.11 34.96
N SER A 20 -12.22 -3.71 34.93
CA SER A 20 -11.32 -3.72 33.76
C SER A 20 -12.00 -4.19 32.46
N LEU A 21 -12.94 -5.13 32.53
CA LEU A 21 -13.70 -5.61 31.37
C LEU A 21 -14.67 -4.56 30.81
N VAL A 22 -15.10 -3.60 31.65
CA VAL A 22 -15.97 -2.48 31.25
C VAL A 22 -15.21 -1.46 30.40
N PHE A 23 -13.87 -1.41 30.49
CA PHE A 23 -13.04 -0.56 29.62
C PHE A 23 -12.61 -1.28 28.34
N THR A 24 -12.15 -2.53 28.44
CA THR A 24 -11.60 -3.26 27.29
C THR A 24 -12.69 -3.68 26.29
N THR A 25 -13.90 -4.01 26.76
CA THR A 25 -14.98 -4.50 25.88
C THR A 25 -15.57 -3.44 24.96
N PRO A 26 -15.91 -2.21 25.41
CA PRO A 26 -16.35 -1.15 24.51
C PRO A 26 -15.29 -0.78 23.49
N ILE A 27 -14.02 -0.67 23.88
CA ILE A 27 -12.93 -0.32 22.94
C ILE A 27 -12.76 -1.41 21.87
N ALA A 28 -12.75 -2.70 22.26
CA ALA A 28 -12.72 -3.81 21.31
C ALA A 28 -13.93 -3.80 20.36
N THR A 29 -15.12 -3.48 20.88
CA THR A 29 -16.35 -3.41 20.08
C THR A 29 -16.32 -2.23 19.10
N THR A 30 -15.86 -1.06 19.53
CA THR A 30 -15.70 0.12 18.67
C THR A 30 -14.69 -0.14 17.55
N LEU A 31 -13.52 -0.73 17.85
CA LEU A 31 -12.55 -1.10 16.81
C LEU A 31 -13.14 -2.10 15.81
N LEU A 32 -13.91 -3.09 16.26
CA LEU A 32 -14.60 -4.01 15.37
C LEU A 32 -15.64 -3.29 14.50
N CYS A 33 -16.46 -2.39 15.06
CA CYS A 33 -17.46 -1.63 14.32
C CYS A 33 -16.82 -0.71 13.26
N LEU A 34 -15.76 0.02 13.61
CA LEU A 34 -15.00 0.86 12.67
C LEU A 34 -14.42 0.01 11.52
N SER A 35 -13.89 -1.17 11.85
CA SER A 35 -13.29 -2.08 10.88
C SER A 35 -14.30 -2.83 9.99
N LEU A 36 -15.49 -3.15 10.50
CA LEU A 36 -16.58 -3.76 9.74
C LEU A 36 -17.28 -2.76 8.81
N ASN A 37 -17.42 -1.51 9.25
CA ASN A 37 -17.99 -0.42 8.45
C ASN A 37 -16.95 0.23 7.51
N GLU A 38 -15.71 -0.25 7.51
CA GLU A 38 -14.59 0.24 6.70
C GLU A 38 -14.43 1.77 6.78
N THR A 39 -14.55 2.32 8.00
CA THR A 39 -14.59 3.77 8.23
C THR A 39 -13.25 4.42 7.89
N LEU A 40 -13.26 5.26 6.85
CA LEU A 40 -12.11 6.01 6.39
C LEU A 40 -12.02 7.36 7.09
N PHE A 41 -10.85 7.67 7.65
CA PHE A 41 -10.52 8.97 8.23
C PHE A 41 -9.65 9.76 7.25
N SER A 42 -9.97 11.05 7.06
CA SER A 42 -9.30 11.93 6.11
C SER A 42 -9.14 13.35 6.68
N GLY A 43 -8.49 14.25 5.93
CA GLY A 43 -8.31 15.65 6.34
C GLY A 43 -7.49 15.79 7.63
N ALA A 44 -8.01 16.51 8.62
CA ALA A 44 -7.28 16.86 9.83
C ALA A 44 -6.70 15.64 10.60
N PHE A 45 -7.40 14.49 10.63
CA PHE A 45 -6.89 13.29 11.30
C PHE A 45 -5.74 12.64 10.52
N LEU A 46 -5.86 12.56 9.18
CA LEU A 46 -4.80 12.08 8.30
C LEU A 46 -3.53 12.93 8.43
N ASN A 47 -3.68 14.26 8.43
CA ASN A 47 -2.57 15.20 8.60
C ASN A 47 -1.92 15.01 9.97
N PHE A 48 -2.70 14.99 11.06
CA PHE A 48 -2.19 14.73 12.41
C PHE A 48 -1.40 13.41 12.49
N VAL A 49 -1.94 12.33 11.92
CA VAL A 49 -1.27 11.02 11.88
C VAL A 49 0.02 11.05 11.08
N ASN A 50 0.06 11.74 9.94
CA ASN A 50 1.26 11.86 9.11
C ASN A 50 2.35 12.74 9.72
N ASP A 51 1.98 13.89 10.28
CA ASP A 51 2.92 14.83 10.89
C ASP A 51 3.49 14.29 12.21
N ASN A 52 2.72 13.47 12.94
CA ASN A 52 3.07 12.98 14.27
C ASN A 52 3.22 11.44 14.34
N ARG A 53 3.62 10.78 13.24
CA ARG A 53 3.76 9.30 13.17
C ARG A 53 4.43 8.66 14.41
N PRO A 54 5.59 9.16 14.92
CA PRO A 54 6.22 8.57 16.11
C PRO A 54 5.38 8.71 17.39
N SER A 55 4.78 9.89 17.61
CA SER A 55 3.96 10.19 18.78
C SER A 55 2.67 9.35 18.80
N VAL A 56 2.05 9.16 17.62
CA VAL A 56 0.86 8.33 17.44
C VAL A 56 1.19 6.86 17.71
N GLN A 57 2.29 6.34 17.15
CA GLN A 57 2.74 4.96 17.41
C GLN A 57 3.06 4.74 18.90
N PHE A 58 3.70 5.71 19.56
CA PHE A 58 3.98 5.64 21.00
C PHE A 58 2.70 5.63 21.84
N ALA A 59 1.72 6.48 21.53
CA ALA A 59 0.41 6.50 22.20
C ALA A 59 -0.35 5.17 22.01
N VAL A 60 -0.35 4.63 20.79
CA VAL A 60 -0.91 3.30 20.49
C VAL A 60 -0.26 2.20 21.34
N GLN A 61 1.08 2.21 21.46
CA GLN A 61 1.79 1.20 22.25
C GLN A 61 1.47 1.30 23.76
N ILE A 62 1.32 2.51 24.31
CA ILE A 62 0.90 2.70 25.71
C ILE A 62 -0.52 2.15 25.91
N MET A 63 -1.47 2.47 25.03
CA MET A 63 -2.85 1.97 25.14
C MET A 63 -2.93 0.44 24.96
N ALA A 64 -2.17 -0.13 24.03
CA ALA A 64 -2.10 -1.56 23.83
C ALA A 64 -1.55 -2.31 25.06
N ASN A 65 -0.46 -1.79 25.65
CA ASN A 65 0.08 -2.32 26.90
C ASN A 65 -0.92 -2.21 28.05
N LEU A 66 -1.64 -1.09 28.16
CA LEU A 66 -2.66 -0.89 29.19
C LEU A 66 -3.84 -1.86 29.02
N MET A 67 -4.37 -2.04 27.81
CA MET A 67 -5.48 -2.97 27.55
C MET A 67 -5.07 -4.42 27.80
N SER A 68 -3.85 -4.82 27.40
CA SER A 68 -3.31 -6.15 27.72
C SER A 68 -3.17 -6.34 29.24
N ALA A 69 -2.59 -5.38 29.96
CA ALA A 69 -2.44 -5.46 31.42
C ALA A 69 -3.81 -5.59 32.12
N LEU A 70 -4.83 -4.85 31.70
CA LEU A 70 -6.20 -4.96 32.20
C LEU A 70 -6.80 -6.36 31.99
N GLN A 71 -6.59 -6.97 30.82
CA GLN A 71 -7.05 -8.34 30.54
C GLN A 71 -6.29 -9.40 31.36
N ILE A 72 -4.96 -9.25 31.52
CA ILE A 72 -4.12 -10.16 32.31
C ILE A 72 -4.48 -10.08 33.80
N VAL A 73 -4.75 -8.90 34.35
CA VAL A 73 -5.23 -8.75 35.75
C VAL A 73 -6.52 -9.53 35.97
N VAL A 74 -7.45 -9.53 35.01
CA VAL A 74 -8.69 -10.33 35.09
C VAL A 74 -8.38 -11.83 35.08
N ILE A 75 -7.51 -12.30 34.18
CA ILE A 75 -7.09 -13.71 34.12
C ILE A 75 -6.45 -14.15 35.44
N CYS A 76 -5.48 -13.38 35.95
CA CYS A 76 -4.82 -13.62 37.22
C CYS A 76 -5.79 -13.61 38.41
N ARG A 77 -6.84 -12.76 38.38
CA ARG A 77 -7.89 -12.75 39.40
C ARG A 77 -8.76 -14.00 39.35
N VAL A 78 -9.17 -14.45 38.17
CA VAL A 78 -9.91 -15.71 38.01
C VAL A 78 -9.08 -16.91 38.48
N ILE A 79 -7.77 -16.91 38.21
CA ILE A 79 -6.82 -17.89 38.74
C ILE A 79 -6.79 -17.86 40.28
N ASN A 80 -6.63 -16.68 40.90
CA ASN A 80 -6.62 -16.52 42.36
C ASN A 80 -7.89 -17.13 42.99
N LEU A 81 -9.07 -16.71 42.52
CA LEU A 81 -10.36 -17.21 43.02
C LEU A 81 -10.53 -18.73 42.81
N GLY A 82 -10.03 -19.27 41.68
CA GLY A 82 -10.00 -20.71 41.42
C GLY A 82 -9.12 -21.49 42.40
N VAL A 83 -7.94 -20.95 42.74
CA VAL A 83 -6.99 -21.55 43.69
C VAL A 83 -7.50 -21.45 45.13
N ARG A 84 -8.06 -20.33 45.57
CA ARG A 84 -8.70 -20.21 46.90
C ARG A 84 -9.77 -21.31 47.08
N ARG A 85 -10.62 -21.55 46.07
CA ARG A 85 -11.61 -22.64 46.07
C ARG A 85 -10.97 -24.04 46.12
N ARG A 86 -9.84 -24.25 45.42
CA ARG A 86 -9.10 -25.51 45.43
C ARG A 86 -8.50 -25.79 46.81
N LEU A 87 -7.83 -24.83 47.44
CA LEU A 87 -7.17 -24.98 48.75
C LEU A 87 -8.14 -25.33 49.89
N LYS A 88 -9.41 -24.90 49.82
CA LYS A 88 -10.47 -25.31 50.76
C LYS A 88 -10.84 -26.80 50.62
N THR A 89 -10.79 -27.34 49.40
CA THR A 89 -11.35 -28.66 49.05
C THR A 89 -10.32 -29.76 48.85
N LYS A 90 -9.07 -29.42 48.52
CA LYS A 90 -7.95 -30.35 48.29
C LYS A 90 -6.66 -29.76 48.85
N SER A 91 -5.79 -30.63 49.35
CA SER A 91 -4.39 -30.31 49.63
C SER A 91 -3.62 -30.00 48.33
N MET A 92 -2.50 -29.31 48.46
CA MET A 92 -1.64 -28.94 47.33
C MET A 92 -0.17 -28.92 47.78
N SER A 93 0.75 -29.33 46.89
CA SER A 93 2.18 -29.34 47.25
C SER A 93 2.74 -27.91 47.32
N LEU A 94 3.81 -27.71 48.09
CA LEU A 94 4.45 -26.41 48.25
C LEU A 94 4.96 -25.83 46.93
N ASP A 95 5.52 -26.66 46.04
CA ASP A 95 5.91 -26.25 44.67
C ASP A 95 4.71 -25.82 43.84
N GLN A 96 3.59 -26.56 43.94
CA GLN A 96 2.35 -26.17 43.27
C GLN A 96 1.79 -24.86 43.83
N MET A 97 1.84 -24.66 45.15
CA MET A 97 1.38 -23.43 45.80
C MET A 97 2.21 -22.23 45.35
N ARG A 98 3.54 -22.37 45.31
CA ARG A 98 4.46 -21.35 44.79
C ARG A 98 4.18 -21.06 43.31
N ALA A 99 4.05 -22.08 42.46
CA ALA A 99 3.70 -21.90 41.04
C ALA A 99 2.33 -21.21 40.83
N TRP A 100 1.32 -21.53 41.63
CA TRP A 100 0.01 -20.87 41.55
C TRP A 100 0.05 -19.43 42.07
N MET A 101 0.81 -19.12 43.13
CA MET A 101 1.06 -17.74 43.57
C MET A 101 1.75 -16.92 42.47
N ASP A 102 2.75 -17.51 41.82
CA ASP A 102 3.50 -16.90 40.71
C ASP A 102 2.63 -16.69 39.44
N ALA A 103 1.51 -17.42 39.31
CA ALA A 103 0.50 -17.22 38.27
C ALA A 103 -0.58 -16.16 38.66
N MET A 104 -0.75 -15.86 39.95
CA MET A 104 -1.67 -14.79 40.41
C MET A 104 -1.05 -13.40 40.30
N ILE A 105 0.28 -13.30 40.32
CA ILE A 105 1.04 -12.08 40.10
C ILE A 105 2.08 -12.46 39.03
N PRO A 106 1.80 -12.23 37.72
CA PRO A 106 2.40 -12.97 36.61
C PRO A 106 3.90 -12.76 36.53
N ARG A 107 4.65 -13.62 37.22
CA ARG A 107 6.11 -13.56 37.38
C ARG A 107 6.72 -14.92 37.07
N ILE A 108 7.92 -14.90 36.49
CA ILE A 108 8.70 -16.12 36.27
C ILE A 108 9.62 -16.31 37.48
N ASN A 109 9.60 -17.51 38.05
CA ASN A 109 10.38 -17.89 39.20
C ASN A 109 11.23 -19.13 38.84
N TRP A 110 12.53 -18.90 38.70
CA TRP A 110 13.48 -19.89 38.18
C TRP A 110 13.84 -21.01 39.17
N ASP A 111 13.40 -20.91 40.43
CA ASP A 111 13.61 -21.96 41.45
C ASP A 111 12.63 -23.15 41.31
N LEU A 112 11.61 -23.03 40.44
CA LEU A 112 10.57 -24.04 40.30
C LEU A 112 10.99 -25.19 39.36
N PRO A 113 10.39 -26.39 39.50
CA PRO A 113 10.53 -27.46 38.51
C PRO A 113 10.19 -26.97 37.08
N PHE A 114 10.98 -27.39 36.09
CA PHE A 114 10.94 -26.91 34.69
C PHE A 114 9.53 -26.84 34.08
N VAL A 115 8.66 -27.80 34.40
CA VAL A 115 7.25 -27.83 33.92
C VAL A 115 6.48 -26.57 34.34
N TYR A 116 6.67 -26.08 35.56
CA TYR A 116 6.01 -24.86 36.03
C TYR A 116 6.65 -23.60 35.46
N ILE A 117 7.97 -23.58 35.26
CA ILE A 117 8.67 -22.49 34.57
C ILE A 117 8.11 -22.33 33.14
N PHE A 118 7.94 -23.43 32.41
CA PHE A 118 7.37 -23.41 31.06
C PHE A 118 5.93 -22.87 31.04
N LEU A 119 5.08 -23.31 31.99
CA LEU A 119 3.69 -22.84 32.10
C LEU A 119 3.59 -21.35 32.48
N LEU A 120 4.44 -20.88 33.40
CA LEU A 120 4.54 -19.46 33.77
C LEU A 120 5.09 -18.62 32.61
N GLY A 121 6.09 -19.14 31.88
CA GLY A 121 6.62 -18.54 30.67
C GLY A 121 5.52 -18.35 29.61
N LEU A 122 4.71 -19.38 29.36
CA LEU A 122 3.57 -19.31 28.43
C LEU A 122 2.54 -18.25 28.89
N LEU A 123 2.20 -18.21 30.18
CA LEU A 123 1.29 -17.20 30.73
C LEU A 123 1.82 -15.76 30.53
N VAL A 124 3.12 -15.54 30.71
CA VAL A 124 3.76 -14.25 30.44
C VAL A 124 3.82 -13.95 28.95
N SER A 125 4.13 -14.93 28.08
CA SER A 125 4.09 -14.75 26.62
C SER A 125 2.70 -14.36 26.11
N VAL A 126 1.63 -14.90 26.70
CA VAL A 126 0.24 -14.49 26.39
C VAL A 126 0.04 -12.99 26.61
N SER A 127 0.62 -12.38 27.66
CA SER A 127 0.53 -10.92 27.88
C SER A 127 1.20 -10.10 26.77
N MET A 128 2.31 -10.58 26.21
CA MET A 128 3.01 -9.93 25.10
C MET A 128 2.22 -10.05 23.79
N VAL A 129 1.65 -11.23 23.53
CA VAL A 129 0.80 -11.48 22.36
C VAL A 129 -0.48 -10.64 22.40
N LEU A 130 -1.13 -10.53 23.56
CA LEU A 130 -2.29 -9.64 23.74
C LEU A 130 -1.92 -8.18 23.45
N SER A 131 -0.79 -7.69 23.96
CA SER A 131 -0.33 -6.31 23.68
C SER A 131 -0.06 -6.10 22.19
N ALA A 132 0.65 -7.02 21.53
CA ALA A 132 0.94 -6.93 20.10
C ALA A 132 -0.34 -6.88 19.23
N ILE A 133 -1.35 -7.69 19.58
CA ILE A 133 -2.63 -7.72 18.86
C ILE A 133 -3.43 -6.41 19.09
N TRP A 134 -3.44 -5.88 20.32
CA TRP A 134 -4.05 -4.57 20.58
C TRP A 134 -3.35 -3.44 19.83
N ALA A 135 -2.01 -3.43 19.78
CA ALA A 135 -1.23 -2.45 19.02
C ALA A 135 -1.54 -2.53 17.52
N ALA A 136 -1.58 -3.73 16.94
CA ALA A 136 -1.92 -3.93 15.54
C ALA A 136 -3.39 -3.58 15.21
N ALA A 137 -4.31 -3.73 16.15
CA ALA A 137 -5.71 -3.34 16.01
C ALA A 137 -5.96 -1.83 16.17
N MET A 138 -5.06 -1.09 16.83
CA MET A 138 -5.16 0.36 17.03
C MET A 138 -4.25 1.20 16.12
N THR A 139 -3.21 0.60 15.52
CA THR A 139 -2.27 1.30 14.63
C THR A 139 -3.01 1.89 13.42
N PRO A 140 -2.95 3.21 13.19
CA PRO A 140 -3.50 3.79 11.97
C PRO A 140 -2.69 3.35 10.74
N VAL A 141 -3.37 2.87 9.71
CA VAL A 141 -2.77 2.40 8.45
C VAL A 141 -3.19 3.34 7.33
N GLU A 142 -2.21 3.85 6.59
CA GLU A 142 -2.43 4.68 5.40
C GLU A 142 -3.01 3.82 4.27
N THR A 143 -4.14 4.26 3.71
CA THR A 143 -4.86 3.63 2.61
C THR A 143 -5.28 4.69 1.58
N PHE A 144 -6.12 4.31 0.63
CA PHE A 144 -6.70 5.20 -0.36
C PHE A 144 -8.23 5.12 -0.38
N GLU A 145 -8.86 6.23 -0.79
CA GLU A 145 -10.29 6.33 -1.09
C GLU A 145 -10.45 6.83 -2.53
N HIS A 146 -11.52 6.40 -3.21
CA HIS A 146 -11.93 6.97 -4.49
C HIS A 146 -13.04 7.98 -4.26
N ILE A 147 -12.79 9.24 -4.62
CA ILE A 147 -13.77 10.32 -4.57
C ILE A 147 -14.10 10.79 -5.99
N GLN A 148 -15.28 11.38 -6.17
CA GLN A 148 -15.63 12.03 -7.44
C GLN A 148 -15.03 13.44 -7.49
N GLY A 149 -14.60 13.86 -8.67
CA GLY A 149 -14.20 15.24 -8.96
C GLY A 149 -14.13 15.48 -10.47
N THR A 150 -13.47 16.58 -10.88
CA THR A 150 -13.26 16.89 -12.31
C THR A 150 -11.77 16.96 -12.64
N VAL A 151 -11.46 16.64 -13.90
CA VAL A 151 -10.11 16.66 -14.46
C VAL A 151 -10.17 17.53 -15.71
N GLN A 152 -9.24 18.49 -15.82
CA GLN A 152 -9.09 19.27 -17.05
C GLN A 152 -8.47 18.41 -18.16
N ILE A 153 -9.01 18.50 -19.37
CA ILE A 153 -8.54 17.83 -20.59
C ILE A 153 -8.50 18.84 -21.74
N PRO A 154 -7.71 18.61 -22.80
CA PRO A 154 -7.75 19.45 -23.99
C PRO A 154 -9.13 19.42 -24.67
N SER A 155 -9.58 20.57 -25.16
CA SER A 155 -10.79 20.68 -25.97
C SER A 155 -10.48 20.57 -27.46
N TRP A 156 -11.41 20.00 -28.21
CA TRP A 156 -11.36 19.87 -29.68
C TRP A 156 -12.48 20.63 -30.38
N ASP A 157 -13.35 21.33 -29.65
CA ASP A 157 -14.41 22.16 -30.24
C ASP A 157 -13.85 23.40 -30.97
N ASN A 158 -12.61 23.81 -30.69
CA ASN A 158 -11.86 24.81 -31.44
C ASN A 158 -10.51 24.24 -31.91
N ILE A 159 -10.32 24.17 -33.24
CA ILE A 159 -9.10 23.66 -33.89
C ILE A 159 -8.39 24.71 -34.75
N THR A 160 -8.67 26.01 -34.55
CA THR A 160 -8.17 27.11 -35.41
C THR A 160 -6.64 27.24 -35.51
N HIS A 161 -5.88 26.58 -34.64
CA HIS A 161 -4.43 26.49 -34.67
C HIS A 161 -3.90 25.16 -35.23
N ILE A 162 -4.76 24.18 -35.51
CA ILE A 162 -4.37 22.90 -36.11
C ILE A 162 -4.40 23.05 -37.63
N LYS A 163 -3.22 23.32 -38.19
CA LYS A 163 -2.96 23.41 -39.62
C LYS A 163 -1.49 23.13 -39.90
N GLU A 164 -1.16 23.00 -41.17
CA GLU A 164 0.21 22.89 -41.62
C GLU A 164 0.96 24.22 -41.40
N TYR A 165 2.13 24.15 -40.77
CA TYR A 165 3.06 25.27 -40.58
C TYR A 165 4.37 24.95 -41.31
N PRO A 166 4.88 25.83 -42.20
CA PRO A 166 6.13 25.59 -42.91
C PRO A 166 7.33 25.44 -41.97
N SER A 167 8.37 24.72 -42.41
CA SER A 167 9.68 24.65 -41.72
C SER A 167 10.52 25.94 -41.87
N GLU A 168 10.02 26.93 -42.63
CA GLU A 168 10.66 28.23 -42.81
C GLU A 168 10.85 29.02 -41.50
N VAL A 169 12.00 29.69 -41.38
CA VAL A 169 12.34 30.54 -40.23
C VAL A 169 11.35 31.70 -40.11
N GLY A 170 10.62 31.74 -38.99
CA GLY A 170 9.60 32.76 -38.70
C GLY A 170 8.17 32.37 -39.11
N SER A 171 8.00 31.30 -39.89
CA SER A 171 6.68 30.74 -40.26
C SER A 171 6.20 29.65 -39.29
N VAL A 172 7.02 29.31 -38.29
CA VAL A 172 6.73 28.31 -37.25
C VAL A 172 5.53 28.70 -36.39
N GLY A 173 4.60 27.76 -36.19
CA GLY A 173 3.32 28.02 -35.55
C GLY A 173 3.34 28.42 -34.07
N PRO A 174 2.18 28.80 -33.49
CA PRO A 174 2.07 29.24 -32.11
C PRO A 174 2.74 28.24 -31.15
N THR A 175 3.62 28.77 -30.31
CA THR A 175 4.53 27.99 -29.46
C THR A 175 4.67 28.68 -28.10
N LYS A 176 4.63 27.91 -27.01
CA LYS A 176 4.78 28.39 -25.62
C LYS A 176 5.85 27.55 -24.92
N HIS A 177 6.85 28.22 -24.35
CA HIS A 177 7.89 27.60 -23.54
C HIS A 177 7.64 27.91 -22.06
N THR A 178 7.70 26.89 -21.21
CA THR A 178 7.44 26.99 -19.77
C THR A 178 8.38 26.06 -18.99
N ALA A 179 8.36 26.11 -17.66
CA ALA A 179 9.06 25.14 -16.82
C ALA A 179 8.51 23.71 -16.93
N LEU A 180 7.33 23.52 -17.55
CA LEU A 180 6.73 22.21 -17.84
C LEU A 180 7.12 21.68 -19.24
N GLY A 181 7.91 22.43 -20.02
CA GLY A 181 8.35 22.06 -21.36
C GLY A 181 7.94 23.03 -22.45
N LYS A 182 8.01 22.55 -23.69
CA LYS A 182 7.73 23.28 -24.94
C LYS A 182 6.46 22.73 -25.57
N PHE A 183 5.50 23.60 -25.87
CA PHE A 183 4.22 23.24 -26.47
C PHE A 183 4.04 24.02 -27.77
N THR A 184 3.57 23.38 -28.84
CA THR A 184 3.60 23.95 -30.20
C THR A 184 2.62 23.26 -31.14
N TYR A 185 2.05 24.00 -32.09
CA TYR A 185 1.27 23.43 -33.20
C TYR A 185 2.14 23.04 -34.41
N SER A 186 3.44 23.36 -34.41
CA SER A 186 4.41 22.95 -35.43
C SER A 186 5.12 21.68 -34.96
N VAL A 187 4.33 20.64 -34.63
CA VAL A 187 4.77 19.44 -33.89
C VAL A 187 5.94 18.73 -34.58
N GLY A 188 5.82 18.47 -35.89
CA GLY A 188 6.82 17.72 -36.65
C GLY A 188 8.20 18.36 -36.62
N ILE A 189 8.27 19.68 -36.79
CA ILE A 189 9.51 20.46 -36.82
C ILE A 189 10.06 20.70 -35.39
N GLN A 190 9.18 21.08 -34.46
CA GLN A 190 9.58 21.63 -33.16
C GLN A 190 9.77 20.57 -32.05
N MET A 191 9.29 19.34 -32.25
CA MET A 191 9.47 18.19 -31.34
C MET A 191 10.20 17.01 -32.00
N LEU A 192 10.82 17.27 -33.15
CA LEU A 192 11.34 16.28 -34.08
C LEU A 192 12.22 15.19 -33.44
N GLY A 193 13.19 15.56 -32.61
CA GLY A 193 14.10 14.59 -31.99
C GLY A 193 13.40 13.59 -31.08
N SER A 194 12.33 14.01 -30.41
CA SER A 194 11.50 13.13 -29.58
C SER A 194 10.59 12.23 -30.42
N LEU A 195 10.10 12.71 -31.57
CA LEU A 195 9.31 11.91 -32.50
C LEU A 195 10.17 10.82 -33.17
N LEU A 196 11.42 11.12 -33.52
CA LEU A 196 12.37 10.12 -34.03
C LEU A 196 12.77 9.10 -32.96
N ALA A 197 13.01 9.54 -31.71
CA ALA A 197 13.24 8.64 -30.59
C ALA A 197 12.03 7.75 -30.31
N SER A 198 10.82 8.29 -30.46
CA SER A 198 9.56 7.54 -30.38
C SER A 198 9.47 6.47 -31.48
N ALA A 199 9.73 6.84 -32.74
CA ALA A 199 9.77 5.93 -33.88
C ALA A 199 10.77 4.78 -33.67
N ALA A 200 12.00 5.10 -33.26
CA ALA A 200 13.05 4.12 -33.01
C ALA A 200 12.69 3.13 -31.89
N SER A 201 12.06 3.61 -30.82
CA SER A 201 11.64 2.82 -29.65
C SER A 201 10.23 2.22 -29.75
N ALA A 202 9.61 2.23 -30.94
CA ALA A 202 8.24 1.77 -31.12
C ALA A 202 8.06 0.25 -30.85
N SER A 203 9.10 -0.54 -31.11
CA SER A 203 9.08 -2.00 -31.01
C SER A 203 9.91 -2.50 -29.82
N PRO A 204 9.32 -2.75 -28.63
CA PRO A 204 10.09 -3.14 -27.45
C PRO A 204 10.66 -4.57 -27.54
N ILE A 205 11.96 -4.73 -27.31
CA ILE A 205 12.68 -6.01 -27.46
C ILE A 205 12.17 -7.11 -26.50
N HIS A 206 11.99 -6.80 -25.21
CA HIS A 206 11.84 -7.80 -24.15
C HIS A 206 10.41 -8.36 -23.94
N ASN A 207 9.57 -8.39 -24.98
CA ASN A 207 8.15 -8.77 -24.91
C ASN A 207 7.35 -7.99 -23.83
N SER A 208 7.85 -6.82 -23.41
CA SER A 208 7.22 -5.92 -22.47
C SER A 208 6.28 -4.96 -23.20
N THR A 209 5.33 -4.36 -22.47
CA THR A 209 4.65 -3.15 -22.95
C THR A 209 5.69 -2.05 -23.24
N ARG A 210 5.49 -1.30 -24.33
CA ARG A 210 6.26 -0.08 -24.60
C ARG A 210 6.13 0.86 -23.40
N ASN A 211 7.22 1.51 -23.00
CA ASN A 211 7.22 2.56 -22.01
C ASN A 211 7.97 3.74 -22.59
N HIS A 212 7.32 4.90 -22.72
CA HIS A 212 7.90 6.07 -23.35
C HIS A 212 7.53 7.34 -22.59
N GLU A 213 8.41 8.33 -22.61
CA GLU A 213 8.18 9.61 -21.95
C GLU A 213 7.08 10.39 -22.69
N LYS A 214 6.26 11.11 -21.93
CA LYS A 214 5.36 12.13 -22.48
C LYS A 214 6.21 13.26 -23.08
N LEU A 215 5.75 13.88 -24.17
CA LEU A 215 6.49 14.91 -24.91
C LEU A 215 6.55 16.29 -24.21
N ASP A 216 6.84 16.31 -22.91
CA ASP A 216 7.00 17.50 -22.09
C ASP A 216 7.98 17.25 -20.92
N GLN A 217 8.09 18.18 -19.97
CA GLN A 217 8.99 18.09 -18.81
C GLN A 217 8.25 17.81 -17.49
N THR A 218 7.00 17.34 -17.55
CA THR A 218 6.25 16.90 -16.35
C THR A 218 6.85 15.61 -15.76
N GLY A 219 7.57 14.83 -16.58
CA GLY A 219 8.21 13.56 -16.22
C GLY A 219 7.23 12.40 -16.08
N TYR A 220 6.05 12.49 -16.70
CA TYR A 220 5.12 11.36 -16.84
C TYR A 220 5.50 10.47 -18.02
N ASN A 221 5.28 9.16 -17.86
CA ASN A 221 5.54 8.15 -18.89
C ASN A 221 4.25 7.42 -19.25
N TYR A 222 4.07 7.12 -20.54
CA TYR A 222 3.01 6.25 -21.03
C TYR A 222 3.45 4.79 -20.97
N VAL A 223 2.62 3.95 -20.34
CA VAL A 223 2.79 2.50 -20.33
C VAL A 223 1.80 1.89 -21.32
N GLY A 224 2.32 1.42 -22.45
CA GLY A 224 1.56 0.94 -23.61
C GLY A 224 1.58 1.92 -24.78
N ARG A 225 0.40 2.18 -25.35
CA ARG A 225 0.15 3.22 -26.36
C ARG A 225 -0.57 4.39 -25.69
N SER A 226 -0.30 5.62 -26.13
CA SER A 226 -1.05 6.81 -25.69
C SER A 226 -2.34 7.02 -26.48
N TYR A 227 -2.45 6.50 -27.72
CA TYR A 227 -3.60 6.70 -28.62
C TYR A 227 -3.98 8.19 -28.84
N GLY A 228 -3.02 9.10 -28.68
CA GLY A 228 -3.27 10.54 -28.81
C GLY A 228 -3.99 11.21 -27.63
N VAL A 229 -4.25 10.50 -26.53
CA VAL A 229 -4.98 10.99 -25.35
C VAL A 229 -4.12 10.90 -24.09
N GLY A 230 -4.58 11.51 -23.00
CA GLY A 230 -3.82 11.51 -21.74
C GLY A 230 -2.77 12.62 -21.67
N SER A 231 -2.98 13.74 -22.38
CA SER A 231 -2.04 14.85 -22.45
C SER A 231 -2.12 15.83 -21.27
N SER A 232 -3.22 15.89 -20.53
CA SER A 232 -3.38 16.82 -19.40
C SER A 232 -2.62 16.49 -18.09
N PRO A 233 -2.21 15.24 -17.76
CA PRO A 233 -1.47 14.94 -16.54
C PRO A 233 -0.18 15.75 -16.40
N GLY A 234 -0.06 16.48 -15.28
CA GLY A 234 1.05 17.39 -15.01
C GLY A 234 0.95 18.77 -15.66
N LEU A 235 -0.07 19.02 -16.51
CA LEU A 235 -0.34 20.32 -17.14
C LEU A 235 -1.64 20.94 -16.60
N GLY A 236 -2.71 20.16 -16.53
CA GLY A 236 -4.04 20.60 -16.07
C GLY A 236 -4.31 20.36 -14.59
N GLU A 237 -5.27 21.10 -14.06
CA GLU A 237 -5.73 20.97 -12.68
C GLU A 237 -6.72 19.82 -12.51
N VAL A 238 -6.74 19.27 -11.30
CA VAL A 238 -7.65 18.19 -10.87
C VAL A 238 -8.43 18.73 -9.68
N HIS A 239 -9.73 18.97 -9.86
CA HIS A 239 -10.60 19.58 -8.86
C HIS A 239 -11.30 18.52 -8.01
N PHE A 240 -11.10 18.59 -6.69
CA PHE A 240 -11.70 17.69 -5.71
C PHE A 240 -11.83 18.37 -4.34
N GLN A 241 -12.46 17.69 -3.39
CA GLN A 241 -12.62 18.19 -2.02
C GLN A 241 -11.25 18.45 -1.36
N THR A 242 -11.03 19.69 -0.94
CA THR A 242 -9.74 20.18 -0.44
C THR A 242 -9.28 19.49 0.85
N GLY A 243 -7.96 19.47 1.08
CA GLY A 243 -7.36 18.93 2.30
C GLY A 243 -7.02 17.43 2.25
N ARG A 244 -6.90 16.83 1.06
CA ARG A 244 -6.41 15.45 0.85
C ARG A 244 -5.30 15.44 -0.21
N SER A 245 -4.38 14.48 -0.15
CA SER A 245 -3.31 14.34 -1.14
C SER A 245 -3.73 13.40 -2.27
N VAL A 246 -3.48 13.80 -3.52
CA VAL A 246 -3.78 12.97 -4.71
C VAL A 246 -2.70 11.90 -4.90
N LEU A 247 -3.11 10.63 -4.95
CA LEU A 247 -2.27 9.50 -5.30
C LEU A 247 -2.33 9.17 -6.79
N GLY A 248 -3.47 9.46 -7.42
CA GLY A 248 -3.75 9.23 -8.84
C GLY A 248 -5.20 9.58 -9.17
N TRP A 249 -5.59 9.46 -10.43
CA TRP A 249 -6.96 9.69 -10.87
C TRP A 249 -7.26 8.92 -12.16
N GLU A 250 -8.54 8.68 -12.41
CA GLU A 250 -9.05 7.98 -13.59
C GLU A 250 -10.15 8.82 -14.23
N TYR A 251 -10.09 8.99 -15.54
CA TYR A 251 -11.08 9.77 -16.29
C TYR A 251 -11.24 9.21 -17.70
N GLN A 252 -12.25 9.70 -18.42
CA GLN A 252 -12.51 9.29 -19.80
C GLN A 252 -12.23 10.43 -20.79
N GLU A 253 -11.49 10.09 -21.85
CA GLU A 253 -11.10 11.01 -22.91
C GLU A 253 -11.54 10.41 -24.27
N VAL A 254 -11.84 11.24 -25.26
CA VAL A 254 -12.11 10.80 -26.63
C VAL A 254 -10.89 11.12 -27.49
N GLY A 255 -10.49 10.17 -28.32
CA GLY A 255 -9.34 10.30 -29.22
C GLY A 255 -9.45 9.39 -30.43
N TYR A 256 -8.33 9.20 -31.13
CA TYR A 256 -8.25 8.29 -32.27
C TYR A 256 -7.45 7.04 -31.95
N ARG A 257 -8.07 5.88 -32.13
CA ARG A 257 -7.34 4.63 -32.25
C ARG A 257 -6.75 4.54 -33.66
N ALA A 258 -5.53 5.07 -33.82
CA ALA A 258 -4.78 4.93 -35.06
C ALA A 258 -4.46 3.45 -35.33
N LYS A 259 -4.85 2.97 -36.52
CA LYS A 259 -4.46 1.68 -37.10
C LYS A 259 -3.63 1.96 -38.34
N VAL A 260 -2.43 1.39 -38.41
CA VAL A 260 -1.55 1.49 -39.57
C VAL A 260 -1.47 0.11 -40.22
N ASN A 261 -1.57 0.07 -41.55
CA ASN A 261 -1.44 -1.13 -42.36
C ASN A 261 -0.53 -0.80 -43.54
N CYS A 262 0.63 -1.47 -43.65
CA CYS A 262 1.66 -1.16 -44.64
C CYS A 262 1.83 -2.29 -45.67
N ILE A 263 2.04 -1.90 -46.92
CA ILE A 263 2.32 -2.81 -48.05
C ILE A 263 3.53 -2.32 -48.86
N TYR A 264 4.17 -3.22 -49.61
CA TYR A 264 5.05 -2.82 -50.71
C TYR A 264 4.21 -2.69 -51.99
N ASN A 265 4.03 -1.46 -52.47
CA ASN A 265 3.32 -1.17 -53.71
C ASN A 265 4.31 -0.88 -54.84
N ALA A 266 4.72 -1.90 -55.59
CA ALA A 266 5.63 -1.75 -56.73
C ALA A 266 5.05 -0.92 -57.90
N SER A 267 3.76 -0.58 -57.86
CA SER A 267 3.06 0.31 -58.80
C SER A 267 2.82 1.72 -58.25
N THR A 268 3.52 2.12 -57.17
CA THR A 268 3.48 3.50 -56.67
C THR A 268 4.07 4.49 -57.69
N ASP A 269 3.40 5.63 -57.87
CA ASP A 269 3.90 6.73 -58.71
C ASP A 269 4.90 7.62 -57.95
N PHE A 270 4.77 7.69 -56.61
CA PHE A 270 5.69 8.42 -55.74
C PHE A 270 7.10 7.79 -55.72
N ASN A 271 8.07 8.46 -56.36
CA ASN A 271 9.43 7.98 -56.61
C ASN A 271 10.49 9.08 -56.41
N LEU A 272 11.76 8.67 -56.25
CA LEU A 272 12.92 9.58 -56.13
C LEU A 272 13.58 9.83 -57.50
N TYR A 273 13.92 11.10 -57.75
CA TYR A 273 14.58 11.58 -58.95
C TYR A 273 15.69 12.57 -58.59
N GLN A 274 16.76 12.60 -59.38
CA GLN A 274 17.83 13.58 -59.21
C GLN A 274 17.48 14.90 -59.91
N GLU A 275 17.64 16.03 -59.23
CA GLU A 275 17.49 17.35 -59.85
C GLU A 275 18.77 17.79 -60.59
N ASP A 276 18.79 19.02 -61.13
CA ASP A 276 19.94 19.69 -61.78
C ASP A 276 21.20 19.87 -60.89
N SER A 277 21.27 19.23 -59.72
CA SER A 277 22.38 19.33 -58.78
C SER A 277 22.76 17.97 -58.18
N VAL A 278 24.07 17.72 -58.07
CA VAL A 278 24.67 16.51 -57.47
C VAL A 278 24.29 16.31 -55.99
N ILE A 279 23.67 17.32 -55.35
CA ILE A 279 23.24 17.28 -53.95
C ILE A 279 21.74 17.42 -53.73
N ARG A 280 20.90 17.52 -54.79
CA ARG A 280 19.45 17.69 -54.66
C ARG A 280 18.68 16.55 -55.33
N TRP A 281 17.69 16.05 -54.60
CA TRP A 281 16.84 14.93 -54.98
C TRP A 281 15.38 15.33 -54.78
N ALA A 282 14.56 15.24 -55.81
CA ALA A 282 13.13 15.42 -55.71
C ALA A 282 12.46 14.06 -55.44
N ALA A 283 11.53 14.01 -54.51
CA ALA A 283 10.53 12.95 -54.47
C ALA A 283 9.26 13.50 -55.09
N HIS A 284 8.73 12.83 -56.12
CA HIS A 284 7.49 13.24 -56.75
C HIS A 284 6.60 12.07 -57.14
N GLY A 285 5.29 12.32 -57.19
CA GLY A 285 4.26 11.43 -57.74
C GLY A 285 2.93 11.54 -56.99
N GLU A 286 1.87 10.97 -57.56
CA GLU A 286 0.54 10.95 -56.95
C GLU A 286 0.38 9.84 -55.91
N LEU A 287 -0.38 10.12 -54.84
CA LEU A 287 -0.86 9.14 -53.87
C LEU A 287 -2.34 8.83 -54.15
N PRO A 288 -2.89 7.70 -53.65
CA PRO A 288 -4.28 7.32 -53.97
C PRO A 288 -5.34 8.29 -53.42
N ASP A 289 -4.96 9.16 -52.48
CA ASP A 289 -5.77 10.23 -51.92
C ASP A 289 -5.35 11.64 -52.38
N SER A 290 -4.44 11.80 -53.37
CA SER A 290 -4.11 13.11 -53.96
C SER A 290 -5.27 13.69 -54.79
N ASP A 291 -5.56 14.98 -54.63
CA ASP A 291 -6.70 15.71 -55.23
C ASP A 291 -6.31 17.04 -55.93
N ASP A 292 -5.02 17.38 -55.93
CA ASP A 292 -4.46 18.57 -56.58
C ASP A 292 -3.12 18.30 -57.30
N GLY A 293 -3.03 17.12 -57.90
CA GLY A 293 -1.86 16.67 -58.67
C GLY A 293 -0.84 15.92 -57.82
N TYR A 294 0.40 15.84 -58.32
CA TYR A 294 1.48 15.09 -57.70
C TYR A 294 2.02 15.80 -56.46
N GLU A 295 2.37 15.01 -55.44
CA GLU A 295 3.15 15.50 -54.30
C GLU A 295 4.59 15.77 -54.77
N HIS A 296 5.24 16.82 -54.24
CA HIS A 296 6.61 17.16 -54.61
C HIS A 296 7.38 17.77 -53.44
N SER A 297 8.47 17.11 -53.05
CA SER A 297 9.38 17.61 -52.01
C SER A 297 10.84 17.42 -52.43
N THR A 298 11.66 18.46 -52.24
CA THR A 298 13.10 18.42 -52.52
C THR A 298 13.89 18.11 -51.25
N TYR A 299 14.86 17.21 -51.36
CA TYR A 299 15.72 16.69 -50.29
C TYR A 299 17.19 16.92 -50.62
N VAL A 300 18.04 17.02 -49.60
CA VAL A 300 19.50 17.15 -49.76
C VAL A 300 20.16 15.78 -49.59
N GLY A 301 20.84 15.30 -50.63
CA GLY A 301 21.50 14.00 -50.63
C GLY A 301 22.68 13.94 -51.61
N PHE A 302 23.85 13.52 -51.14
CA PHE A 302 25.08 13.52 -51.93
C PHE A 302 25.20 12.29 -52.84
N GLY A 303 25.68 12.50 -54.07
CA GLY A 303 25.95 11.43 -55.02
C GLY A 303 24.65 10.78 -55.51
N ASP A 304 24.61 9.44 -55.56
CA ASP A 304 23.51 8.65 -56.12
C ASP A 304 22.22 8.61 -55.27
N GLY A 305 22.03 9.57 -54.35
CA GLY A 305 20.81 9.68 -53.54
C GLY A 305 20.62 8.55 -52.50
N ASN A 306 21.61 7.67 -52.33
CA ASN A 306 21.50 6.45 -51.52
C ASN A 306 21.08 6.67 -50.07
N ALA A 307 21.34 7.86 -49.52
CA ALA A 307 21.00 8.26 -48.16
C ALA A 307 19.60 8.88 -47.99
N VAL A 308 18.90 9.20 -49.08
CA VAL A 308 17.61 9.91 -49.05
C VAL A 308 16.48 8.96 -48.64
N VAL A 309 15.62 9.42 -47.73
CA VAL A 309 14.30 8.82 -47.46
C VAL A 309 13.28 9.93 -47.52
N ALA A 310 12.44 9.88 -48.55
CA ALA A 310 11.32 10.78 -48.71
C ALA A 310 10.03 10.11 -48.23
N ILE A 311 9.17 10.92 -47.62
CA ILE A 311 7.82 10.52 -47.24
C ILE A 311 6.82 11.46 -47.91
N GLY A 312 5.96 10.93 -48.77
CA GLY A 312 4.87 11.65 -49.40
C GLY A 312 3.58 11.49 -48.62
N VAL A 313 2.82 12.59 -48.47
CA VAL A 313 1.47 12.62 -47.90
C VAL A 313 0.67 13.68 -48.65
N ALA A 314 -0.56 13.34 -49.07
CA ALA A 314 -1.37 14.19 -49.93
C ALA A 314 -1.69 15.58 -49.32
N HIS A 315 -1.27 16.65 -50.00
CA HIS A 315 -1.46 18.03 -49.55
C HIS A 315 -2.91 18.51 -49.71
N PHE A 316 -3.35 19.48 -48.89
CA PHE A 316 -4.71 20.03 -48.97
C PHE A 316 -4.86 21.09 -50.06
N LYS A 317 -5.67 20.77 -51.10
CA LYS A 317 -6.06 21.67 -52.20
C LYS A 317 -6.69 22.98 -51.71
N ASP A 318 -7.79 22.86 -50.97
CA ASP A 318 -8.54 23.98 -50.42
C ASP A 318 -8.19 24.12 -48.94
N LYS A 319 -7.42 25.16 -48.63
CA LYS A 319 -6.93 25.47 -47.27
C LYS A 319 -8.00 26.10 -46.38
N ASP A 320 -9.12 26.53 -46.96
CA ASP A 320 -10.24 27.19 -46.27
C ASP A 320 -11.50 26.29 -46.21
N ALA A 321 -11.40 25.02 -46.62
CA ALA A 321 -12.49 24.06 -46.62
C ALA A 321 -13.03 23.76 -45.20
N ILE A 322 -14.35 23.83 -45.03
CA ILE A 322 -15.03 23.52 -43.75
C ILE A 322 -14.86 22.04 -43.36
N VAL A 323 -14.81 21.14 -44.34
CA VAL A 323 -14.53 19.71 -44.16
C VAL A 323 -13.46 19.32 -45.16
N ALA A 324 -12.33 18.87 -44.65
CA ALA A 324 -11.19 18.47 -45.45
C ALA A 324 -11.45 17.12 -46.18
N PRO A 325 -10.80 16.88 -47.33
CA PRO A 325 -10.77 15.56 -47.96
C PRO A 325 -10.17 14.51 -47.01
N GLU A 326 -10.51 13.24 -47.23
CA GLU A 326 -10.03 12.14 -46.42
C GLU A 326 -8.56 11.83 -46.77
N ARG A 327 -7.65 12.09 -45.83
CA ARG A 327 -6.22 11.78 -45.95
C ARG A 327 -5.89 10.55 -45.12
N LYS A 328 -5.21 9.59 -45.73
CA LYS A 328 -4.91 8.27 -45.14
C LYS A 328 -3.58 7.70 -45.55
N TYR A 329 -3.02 8.07 -46.70
CA TYR A 329 -1.84 7.40 -47.22
C TYR A 329 -0.53 8.12 -46.87
N ILE A 330 0.45 7.31 -46.50
CA ILE A 330 1.86 7.67 -46.35
C ILE A 330 2.65 6.83 -47.36
N GLY A 331 3.27 7.47 -48.34
CA GLY A 331 4.12 6.82 -49.35
C GLY A 331 5.61 7.03 -49.05
N PHE A 332 6.44 6.00 -49.25
CA PHE A 332 7.88 6.07 -49.05
C PHE A 332 8.64 5.88 -50.36
N ALA A 333 9.56 6.79 -50.65
CA ALA A 333 10.54 6.66 -51.73
C ALA A 333 11.95 6.80 -51.14
N ALA A 334 12.82 5.81 -51.33
CA ALA A 334 14.06 5.69 -50.57
C ALA A 334 15.25 5.18 -51.40
N GLY A 335 16.42 5.77 -51.15
CA GLY A 335 17.70 5.41 -51.77
C GLY A 335 18.25 4.06 -51.31
N GLY A 336 19.37 3.64 -51.91
CA GLY A 336 19.93 2.30 -51.74
C GLY A 336 20.26 1.88 -50.29
N PHE A 337 20.64 2.81 -49.40
CA PHE A 337 20.90 2.47 -47.99
C PHE A 337 19.62 2.14 -47.21
N TYR A 338 18.48 2.67 -47.66
CA TYR A 338 17.17 2.50 -47.03
C TYR A 338 16.18 1.77 -47.95
N LYS A 339 16.68 0.92 -48.84
CA LYS A 339 15.89 0.17 -49.83
C LYS A 339 14.72 -0.63 -49.24
N PHE A 340 14.78 -0.99 -47.96
CA PHE A 340 13.70 -1.66 -47.23
C PHE A 340 12.47 -0.77 -46.97
N LEU A 341 12.59 0.56 -47.10
CA LEU A 341 11.46 1.51 -47.11
C LEU A 341 10.97 1.85 -48.51
N ASN A 342 11.77 1.60 -49.56
CA ASN A 342 11.41 2.03 -50.91
C ASN A 342 10.15 1.30 -51.39
N THR A 343 9.24 2.06 -52.02
CA THR A 343 7.90 1.62 -52.44
C THR A 343 7.00 1.07 -51.33
N THR A 344 7.31 1.35 -50.06
CA THR A 344 6.37 1.12 -48.96
C THR A 344 5.25 2.15 -49.03
N GLN A 345 4.02 1.70 -48.85
CA GLN A 345 2.84 2.55 -48.73
C GLN A 345 2.03 2.07 -47.53
N CYS A 346 1.65 3.00 -46.65
CA CYS A 346 0.90 2.72 -45.44
C CYS A 346 -0.43 3.48 -45.44
N GLU A 347 -1.50 2.78 -45.09
CA GLU A 347 -2.81 3.35 -44.80
C GLU A 347 -2.94 3.59 -43.29
N VAL A 348 -3.40 4.78 -42.90
CA VAL A 348 -3.62 5.17 -41.49
C VAL A 348 -5.09 5.47 -41.26
N ASP A 349 -5.78 4.52 -40.62
CA ASP A 349 -7.18 4.67 -40.20
C ASP A 349 -7.27 5.25 -38.79
N PHE A 350 -8.05 6.34 -38.65
CA PHE A 350 -8.31 7.02 -37.38
C PHE A 350 -9.72 6.69 -36.88
N GLU A 351 -9.86 5.66 -36.06
CA GLU A 351 -11.15 5.26 -35.46
C GLU A 351 -11.47 6.08 -34.20
N PRO A 352 -12.55 6.89 -34.17
CA PRO A 352 -12.98 7.60 -32.97
C PRO A 352 -13.27 6.61 -31.84
N THR A 353 -12.54 6.74 -30.73
CA THR A 353 -12.59 5.79 -29.61
C THR A 353 -12.60 6.56 -28.30
N ARG A 354 -13.41 6.08 -27.34
CA ARG A 354 -13.39 6.56 -25.96
C ARG A 354 -12.40 5.71 -25.17
N PHE A 355 -11.50 6.37 -24.46
CA PHE A 355 -10.46 5.74 -23.67
C PHE A 355 -10.70 5.97 -22.18
N ASN A 356 -10.32 4.99 -21.36
CA ASN A 356 -10.16 5.16 -19.92
C ASN A 356 -8.68 5.48 -19.66
N VAL A 357 -8.40 6.65 -19.08
CA VAL A 357 -7.06 7.12 -18.76
C VAL A 357 -6.86 7.03 -17.25
N THR A 358 -5.97 6.15 -16.82
CA THR A 358 -5.59 5.98 -15.42
C THR A 358 -4.20 6.61 -15.20
N VAL A 359 -4.09 7.49 -14.22
CA VAL A 359 -2.90 8.27 -13.91
C VAL A 359 -2.42 7.96 -12.49
N SER A 360 -1.13 7.67 -12.34
CA SER A 360 -0.46 7.50 -11.05
C SER A 360 0.44 8.69 -10.76
N SER A 361 0.06 9.54 -9.81
CA SER A 361 0.84 10.73 -9.42
C SER A 361 2.20 10.34 -8.81
N ARG A 362 2.21 9.33 -7.92
CA ARG A 362 3.44 8.84 -7.28
C ARG A 362 4.35 8.08 -8.23
N GLY A 363 3.78 7.30 -9.15
CA GLY A 363 4.55 6.54 -10.13
C GLY A 363 4.94 7.33 -11.38
N LYS A 364 4.34 8.51 -11.58
CA LYS A 364 4.37 9.29 -12.82
C LYS A 364 4.07 8.45 -14.08
N ASN A 365 3.08 7.56 -13.98
CA ASN A 365 2.69 6.68 -15.09
C ASN A 365 1.27 7.00 -15.56
N ILE A 366 1.07 6.96 -16.88
CA ILE A 366 -0.21 7.09 -17.58
C ILE A 366 -0.47 5.76 -18.29
N THR A 367 -1.64 5.17 -18.07
CA THR A 367 -2.11 3.99 -18.81
C THR A 367 -3.42 4.32 -19.51
N VAL A 368 -3.46 4.10 -20.82
CA VAL A 368 -4.62 4.38 -21.68
C VAL A 368 -5.18 3.07 -22.19
N VAL A 369 -6.48 2.83 -21.96
CA VAL A 369 -7.17 1.61 -22.39
C VAL A 369 -8.42 1.98 -23.19
N PRO A 370 -8.59 1.49 -24.43
CA PRO A 370 -9.82 1.72 -25.19
C PRO A 370 -11.01 1.04 -24.51
N THR A 371 -12.13 1.75 -24.43
CA THR A 371 -13.41 1.21 -23.96
C THR A 371 -14.15 0.53 -25.12
N ASN A 372 -15.03 -0.43 -24.81
CA ASN A 372 -15.84 -1.14 -25.81
C ASN A 372 -17.09 -0.34 -26.26
N ASP A 373 -17.02 1.00 -26.22
CA ASP A 373 -18.08 1.88 -26.72
C ASP A 373 -18.10 1.85 -28.27
N THR A 374 -19.26 1.60 -28.85
CA THR A 374 -19.46 1.51 -30.31
C THR A 374 -20.09 2.76 -30.92
N LYS A 375 -20.43 3.77 -30.10
CA LYS A 375 -21.10 5.00 -30.51
C LYS A 375 -20.38 6.25 -30.01
N VAL A 376 -19.10 6.33 -30.32
CA VAL A 376 -18.26 7.49 -30.02
C VAL A 376 -18.42 8.54 -31.12
N ARG A 377 -18.73 9.79 -30.75
CA ARG A 377 -18.74 10.93 -31.69
C ARG A 377 -17.31 11.20 -32.14
N ASP A 378 -17.10 11.43 -33.43
CA ASP A 378 -15.81 11.92 -33.93
C ASP A 378 -15.44 13.25 -33.24
N MET A 379 -14.21 13.37 -32.75
CA MET A 379 -13.72 14.58 -32.08
C MET A 379 -13.37 15.69 -33.06
N ASP A 380 -12.99 15.32 -34.29
CA ASP A 380 -12.83 16.26 -35.40
C ASP A 380 -13.58 15.73 -36.65
N PRO A 381 -14.88 16.07 -36.78
CA PRO A 381 -15.66 15.82 -37.99
C PRO A 381 -15.17 16.55 -39.23
N THR A 382 -14.32 17.59 -39.07
CA THR A 382 -13.77 18.38 -40.18
C THR A 382 -12.53 17.74 -40.81
N ARG A 383 -11.93 16.75 -40.14
CA ARG A 383 -10.77 15.92 -40.56
C ARG A 383 -9.42 16.65 -40.64
N TRP A 384 -9.37 17.93 -40.28
CA TRP A 384 -8.16 18.74 -40.27
C TRP A 384 -7.06 18.17 -39.36
N ILE A 385 -7.41 17.58 -38.20
CA ILE A 385 -6.45 16.94 -37.30
C ILE A 385 -5.77 15.76 -38.00
N LYS A 386 -6.58 14.88 -38.61
CA LYS A 386 -6.12 13.62 -39.22
C LYS A 386 -5.10 13.90 -40.30
N GLY A 387 -5.42 14.78 -41.25
CA GLY A 387 -4.47 15.14 -42.32
C GLY A 387 -3.30 15.99 -41.84
N THR A 388 -3.48 16.91 -40.88
CA THR A 388 -2.35 17.71 -40.34
C THR A 388 -1.31 16.82 -39.65
N VAL A 389 -1.74 15.79 -38.91
CA VAL A 389 -0.86 14.78 -38.30
C VAL A 389 -0.11 14.00 -39.38
N LEU A 390 -0.79 13.52 -40.43
CA LEU A 390 -0.11 12.81 -41.52
C LEU A 390 0.90 13.72 -42.24
N ARG A 391 0.55 14.98 -42.55
CA ARG A 391 1.46 15.95 -43.20
C ARG A 391 2.75 16.20 -42.40
N GLN A 392 2.77 15.98 -41.08
CA GLN A 392 4.00 16.08 -40.30
C GLN A 392 5.08 15.07 -40.74
N PHE A 393 4.72 13.92 -41.31
CA PHE A 393 5.70 12.92 -41.77
C PHE A 393 6.53 13.41 -42.96
N GLU A 394 5.93 14.16 -43.89
CA GLU A 394 6.64 14.75 -45.03
C GLU A 394 7.61 15.85 -44.54
N LEU A 395 7.13 16.76 -43.68
CA LEU A 395 7.96 17.80 -43.07
C LEU A 395 9.15 17.21 -42.28
N ILE A 396 8.92 16.18 -41.47
CA ILE A 396 9.98 15.47 -40.74
C ILE A 396 10.98 14.84 -41.71
N ALA A 397 10.52 14.17 -42.77
CA ALA A 397 11.41 13.56 -43.75
C ALA A 397 12.28 14.61 -44.48
N ASN A 398 11.72 15.78 -44.76
CA ASN A 398 12.41 16.89 -45.41
C ASN A 398 13.54 17.44 -44.54
N ASP A 399 13.21 17.82 -43.30
CA ASP A 399 14.14 18.46 -42.36
C ASP A 399 15.29 17.51 -41.91
N GLU A 400 15.07 16.19 -41.91
CA GLU A 400 15.98 15.20 -41.30
C GLU A 400 16.73 14.29 -42.29
N THR A 401 16.65 14.60 -43.57
CA THR A 401 17.52 13.99 -44.58
C THR A 401 18.73 14.91 -44.80
N ASN A 402 19.91 14.45 -44.39
CA ASN A 402 21.17 15.16 -44.67
C ASN A 402 21.94 14.50 -45.83
N LEU A 403 23.00 15.17 -46.28
CA LEU A 403 23.87 14.75 -47.39
C LEU A 403 24.28 13.27 -47.40
N TYR A 404 24.44 12.63 -46.24
CA TYR A 404 25.00 11.28 -46.10
C TYR A 404 24.12 10.30 -45.31
N VAL A 405 23.11 10.77 -44.58
CA VAL A 405 22.24 9.92 -43.76
C VAL A 405 20.84 10.53 -43.61
N SER A 406 19.80 9.70 -43.65
CA SER A 406 18.46 10.04 -43.16
C SER A 406 18.30 9.51 -41.74
N THR A 407 18.05 10.40 -40.79
CA THR A 407 17.79 9.97 -39.40
C THR A 407 16.42 9.30 -39.30
N VAL A 408 15.44 9.70 -40.12
CA VAL A 408 14.15 9.01 -40.33
C VAL A 408 14.38 7.57 -40.77
N GLY A 409 15.15 7.36 -41.86
CA GLY A 409 15.50 6.02 -42.32
C GLY A 409 16.17 5.17 -41.24
N THR A 410 17.02 5.79 -40.42
CA THR A 410 17.71 5.15 -39.29
C THR A 410 16.77 4.80 -38.14
N ALA A 411 15.83 5.67 -37.79
CA ALA A 411 14.84 5.45 -36.73
C ALA A 411 13.86 4.33 -37.09
N PHE A 412 13.37 4.31 -38.34
CA PHE A 412 12.55 3.21 -38.83
C PHE A 412 13.32 1.87 -38.84
N ASN A 413 14.59 1.88 -39.26
CA ASN A 413 15.46 0.70 -39.20
C ASN A 413 15.63 0.15 -37.77
N ALA A 414 15.72 1.03 -36.76
CA ALA A 414 15.80 0.63 -35.36
C ALA A 414 14.53 -0.12 -34.92
N SER A 415 13.33 0.41 -35.19
CA SER A 415 12.06 -0.29 -34.89
C SER A 415 11.96 -1.66 -35.58
N ILE A 416 12.35 -1.74 -36.85
CA ILE A 416 12.38 -3.01 -37.61
C ILE A 416 13.35 -4.02 -36.96
N THR A 417 14.53 -3.55 -36.57
CA THR A 417 15.56 -4.39 -35.94
C THR A 417 15.12 -4.89 -34.58
N ASP A 418 14.58 -4.02 -33.73
CA ASP A 418 14.11 -4.37 -32.38
C ASP A 418 12.86 -5.27 -32.43
N HIS A 419 11.96 -5.05 -33.41
CA HIS A 419 10.84 -5.95 -33.66
C HIS A 419 11.34 -7.34 -34.04
N ARG A 420 12.32 -7.43 -34.94
CA ARG A 420 12.94 -8.69 -35.35
C ARG A 420 13.58 -9.40 -34.15
N LEU A 421 14.37 -8.69 -33.34
CA LEU A 421 14.98 -9.24 -32.13
C LEU A 421 13.93 -9.77 -31.14
N ARG A 422 12.80 -9.06 -30.95
CA ARG A 422 11.65 -9.57 -30.17
C ARG A 422 11.13 -10.91 -30.70
N LEU A 423 10.97 -11.06 -32.03
CA LEU A 423 10.50 -12.30 -32.65
C LEU A 423 11.52 -13.44 -32.56
N GLU A 424 12.81 -13.12 -32.62
CA GLU A 424 13.91 -14.07 -32.39
C GLU A 424 13.91 -14.56 -30.93
N MET A 425 13.82 -13.66 -29.95
CA MET A 425 13.73 -14.00 -28.52
C MET A 425 12.48 -14.84 -28.18
N ASN A 426 11.34 -14.57 -28.84
CA ASN A 426 10.10 -15.31 -28.65
C ASN A 426 10.03 -16.64 -29.45
N ASN A 427 11.07 -17.01 -30.20
CA ASN A 427 11.10 -18.17 -31.11
C ASN A 427 9.98 -18.17 -32.19
N THR A 428 9.41 -17.01 -32.52
CA THR A 428 8.33 -16.88 -33.51
C THR A 428 8.81 -16.41 -34.88
N LEU A 429 10.08 -15.98 -35.03
CA LEU A 429 10.59 -15.49 -36.32
C LEU A 429 10.44 -16.53 -37.45
N THR A 430 10.64 -17.82 -37.17
CA THR A 430 10.62 -18.90 -38.17
C THR A 430 9.26 -19.09 -38.86
N SER A 431 8.17 -18.55 -38.32
CA SER A 431 6.83 -18.60 -38.92
C SER A 431 6.48 -17.38 -39.78
N ARG A 432 7.38 -16.39 -39.91
CA ARG A 432 7.12 -15.11 -40.57
C ARG A 432 8.12 -14.83 -41.70
N THR A 433 7.63 -14.18 -42.76
CA THR A 433 8.46 -13.70 -43.87
C THR A 433 9.22 -12.44 -43.46
N SER A 434 10.40 -12.21 -44.04
CA SER A 434 11.20 -11.00 -43.79
C SER A 434 10.44 -9.71 -44.14
N THR A 435 9.64 -9.73 -45.21
CA THR A 435 8.79 -8.61 -45.63
C THR A 435 7.80 -8.20 -44.56
N ASN A 436 7.14 -9.18 -43.92
CA ASN A 436 6.12 -8.89 -42.90
C ASN A 436 6.76 -8.36 -41.63
N VAL A 437 7.95 -8.86 -41.25
CA VAL A 437 8.71 -8.30 -40.11
C VAL A 437 9.14 -6.85 -40.37
N THR A 438 9.55 -6.52 -41.60
CA THR A 438 9.85 -5.13 -41.97
C THR A 438 8.60 -4.25 -41.92
N LEU A 439 7.51 -4.65 -42.57
CA LEU A 439 6.27 -3.87 -42.62
C LEU A 439 5.66 -3.68 -41.22
N GLU A 440 5.58 -4.71 -40.38
CA GLU A 440 5.13 -4.57 -38.97
C GLU A 440 6.05 -3.63 -38.16
N GLY A 441 7.36 -3.58 -38.47
CA GLY A 441 8.30 -2.63 -37.85
C GLY A 441 8.05 -1.18 -38.25
N VAL A 442 7.69 -0.95 -39.52
CA VAL A 442 7.26 0.35 -40.07
C VAL A 442 5.91 0.77 -39.49
N GLU A 443 4.93 -0.15 -39.43
CA GLU A 443 3.61 0.07 -38.83
C GLU A 443 3.73 0.51 -37.37
N ASN A 444 4.56 -0.17 -36.56
CA ASN A 444 4.82 0.22 -35.17
C ASN A 444 5.40 1.65 -35.10
N ALA A 445 6.38 1.99 -35.95
CA ALA A 445 7.04 3.29 -35.95
C ALA A 445 6.06 4.43 -36.30
N ILE A 446 5.28 4.27 -37.38
CA ILE A 446 4.23 5.24 -37.76
C ILE A 446 3.18 5.35 -36.67
N THR A 447 2.73 4.22 -36.11
CA THR A 447 1.73 4.19 -35.03
C THR A 447 2.22 4.98 -33.81
N ALA A 448 3.48 4.78 -33.40
CA ALA A 448 4.08 5.49 -32.27
C ALA A 448 4.20 6.99 -32.53
N MET A 449 4.64 7.39 -33.74
CA MET A 449 4.72 8.79 -34.14
C MET A 449 3.34 9.46 -34.20
N VAL A 450 2.32 8.81 -34.78
CA VAL A 450 0.94 9.32 -34.84
C VAL A 450 0.35 9.51 -33.44
N ASP A 451 0.49 8.51 -32.58
CA ASP A 451 0.04 8.55 -31.18
C ASP A 451 0.69 9.74 -30.43
N ASP A 452 2.01 9.94 -30.58
CA ASP A 452 2.73 11.01 -29.89
C ASP A 452 2.53 12.39 -30.52
N MET A 453 2.33 12.49 -31.84
CA MET A 453 1.92 13.73 -32.51
C MET A 453 0.54 14.19 -32.02
N LEU A 454 -0.42 13.28 -31.90
CA LEU A 454 -1.74 13.59 -31.35
C LEU A 454 -1.63 14.07 -29.89
N VAL A 455 -0.82 13.40 -29.04
CA VAL A 455 -0.54 13.88 -27.67
C VAL A 455 0.11 15.27 -27.67
N ALA A 456 1.02 15.56 -28.60
CA ALA A 456 1.66 16.87 -28.72
C ALA A 456 0.68 17.98 -29.12
N TYR A 457 -0.18 17.72 -30.12
CA TYR A 457 -1.26 18.63 -30.50
C TYR A 457 -2.25 18.84 -29.35
N ALA A 458 -2.61 17.77 -28.64
CA ALA A 458 -3.46 17.83 -27.46
C ALA A 458 -2.82 18.67 -26.33
N SER A 459 -1.50 18.55 -26.13
CA SER A 459 -0.74 19.37 -25.17
C SER A 459 -0.64 20.84 -25.63
N ALA A 460 -0.63 21.10 -26.94
CA ALA A 460 -0.65 22.45 -27.52
C ALA A 460 -2.01 23.12 -27.43
N GLN A 461 -3.11 22.38 -27.66
CA GLN A 461 -4.49 22.84 -27.39
C GLN A 461 -4.60 23.32 -25.94
N PHE A 462 -4.12 22.50 -25.00
CA PHE A 462 -4.13 22.80 -23.57
C PHE A 462 -3.27 24.02 -23.21
N MET A 463 -1.97 23.98 -23.54
CA MET A 463 -1.02 24.97 -23.03
C MET A 463 -0.91 26.25 -23.87
N VAL A 464 -1.04 26.15 -25.20
CA VAL A 464 -0.85 27.28 -26.14
C VAL A 464 -2.17 27.90 -26.55
N GLY A 465 -3.17 27.07 -26.87
CA GLY A 465 -4.52 27.54 -27.22
C GLY A 465 -5.38 27.92 -26.01
N GLU A 466 -5.04 27.38 -24.83
CA GLU A 466 -5.86 27.49 -23.61
C GLU A 466 -7.29 26.94 -23.81
N PHE A 467 -7.42 25.97 -24.74
CA PHE A 467 -8.64 25.26 -25.07
C PHE A 467 -8.73 23.99 -24.23
N GLN A 468 -9.55 24.05 -23.18
CA GLN A 468 -9.70 22.99 -22.18
C GLN A 468 -11.16 22.76 -21.79
N ASP A 469 -11.50 21.50 -21.55
CA ASP A 469 -12.78 21.05 -21.03
C ASP A 469 -12.59 20.38 -19.66
N GLU A 470 -13.62 20.37 -18.82
CA GLU A 470 -13.64 19.59 -17.58
C GLU A 470 -14.49 18.34 -17.72
N VAL A 471 -13.88 17.18 -17.44
CA VAL A 471 -14.58 15.88 -17.44
C VAL A 471 -14.67 15.29 -16.03
N PRO A 472 -15.77 14.58 -15.69
CA PRO A 472 -15.87 13.89 -14.42
C PRO A 472 -14.87 12.72 -14.35
N GLY A 473 -14.23 12.58 -13.19
CA GLY A 473 -13.23 11.54 -12.94
C GLY A 473 -13.28 10.99 -11.51
N SER A 474 -12.77 9.77 -11.36
CA SER A 474 -12.56 9.11 -10.07
C SER A 474 -11.15 9.41 -9.57
N ILE A 475 -11.03 10.17 -8.49
CA ILE A 475 -9.76 10.65 -7.96
C ILE A 475 -9.40 9.81 -6.74
N ARG A 476 -8.21 9.21 -6.77
CA ARG A 476 -7.67 8.37 -5.71
C ARG A 476 -6.87 9.23 -4.75
N VAL A 477 -7.39 9.41 -3.54
CA VAL A 477 -6.81 10.26 -2.49
C VAL A 477 -6.30 9.45 -1.30
N THR A 478 -5.37 10.01 -0.53
CA THR A 478 -4.92 9.44 0.75
C THR A 478 -6.04 9.43 1.80
N ALA A 479 -6.10 8.35 2.58
CA ALA A 479 -6.99 8.17 3.72
C ALA A 479 -6.32 7.28 4.78
N VAL A 480 -6.93 7.15 5.96
CA VAL A 480 -6.44 6.32 7.08
C VAL A 480 -7.54 5.39 7.57
N ILE A 481 -7.22 4.12 7.81
CA ILE A 481 -8.04 3.21 8.64
C ILE A 481 -7.37 2.98 9.98
N ILE A 482 -8.15 2.62 11.01
CA ILE A 482 -7.60 2.24 12.33
C ILE A 482 -7.53 0.71 12.39
N GLY A 483 -6.31 0.17 12.35
CA GLY A 483 -6.00 -1.25 12.38
C GLY A 483 -6.36 -2.01 11.11
N GLU A 484 -5.71 -3.17 10.88
CA GLU A 484 -6.22 -4.11 9.86
C GLU A 484 -7.41 -4.91 10.39
N LYS A 485 -8.34 -5.24 9.49
CA LYS A 485 -9.54 -6.06 9.74
C LYS A 485 -9.25 -7.37 10.48
N LYS A 486 -8.13 -8.02 10.17
CA LYS A 486 -7.68 -9.26 10.83
C LYS A 486 -7.35 -9.04 12.31
N PHE A 487 -6.65 -7.95 12.64
CA PHE A 487 -6.25 -7.65 14.02
C PHE A 487 -7.40 -7.10 14.86
N ALA A 488 -8.29 -6.29 14.27
CA ALA A 488 -9.52 -5.84 14.95
C ALA A 488 -10.41 -7.03 15.37
N ILE A 489 -10.62 -8.01 14.46
CA ILE A 489 -11.34 -9.25 14.78
C ILE A 489 -10.60 -10.07 15.84
N ALA A 490 -9.28 -10.20 15.77
CA ALA A 490 -8.49 -10.93 16.76
C ALA A 490 -8.54 -10.30 18.16
N ALA A 491 -8.42 -8.97 18.26
CA ALA A 491 -8.52 -8.23 19.52
C ALA A 491 -9.91 -8.40 20.17
N PHE A 492 -10.97 -8.32 19.36
CA PHE A 492 -12.34 -8.59 19.82
C PHE A 492 -12.52 -10.03 20.29
N ALA A 493 -12.08 -11.02 19.49
CA ALA A 493 -12.18 -12.43 19.84
C ALA A 493 -11.44 -12.77 21.15
N LEU A 494 -10.23 -12.22 21.35
CA LEU A 494 -9.48 -12.37 22.59
C LEU A 494 -10.18 -11.71 23.79
N ASN A 495 -10.70 -10.49 23.62
CA ASN A 495 -11.47 -9.85 24.70
C ASN A 495 -12.71 -10.68 25.08
N MET A 496 -13.44 -11.18 24.09
CA MET A 496 -14.60 -12.05 24.31
C MET A 496 -14.22 -13.39 24.94
N ALA A 497 -13.03 -13.95 24.65
CA ALA A 497 -12.52 -15.15 25.32
C ALA A 497 -12.25 -14.90 26.82
N VAL A 498 -11.69 -13.74 27.19
CA VAL A 498 -11.48 -13.36 28.60
C VAL A 498 -12.81 -13.13 29.32
N VAL A 499 -13.77 -12.46 28.68
CA VAL A 499 -15.14 -12.27 29.21
C VAL A 499 -15.84 -13.63 29.38
N ALA A 500 -15.74 -14.54 28.40
CA ALA A 500 -16.30 -15.87 28.49
C ALA A 500 -15.66 -16.71 29.62
N LEU A 501 -14.34 -16.64 29.79
CA LEU A 501 -13.62 -17.29 30.88
C LEU A 501 -14.09 -16.78 32.26
N PHE A 502 -14.28 -15.47 32.40
CA PHE A 502 -14.89 -14.87 33.60
C PHE A 502 -16.32 -15.38 33.85
N LEU A 503 -17.19 -15.35 32.83
CA LEU A 503 -18.59 -15.78 32.95
C LEU A 503 -18.71 -17.28 33.26
N LEU A 504 -17.92 -18.13 32.60
CA LEU A 504 -17.89 -19.57 32.86
C LEU A 504 -17.48 -19.87 34.31
N GLU A 505 -16.44 -19.21 34.82
CA GLU A 505 -16.03 -19.38 36.22
C GLU A 505 -17.02 -18.77 37.21
N ALA A 506 -17.65 -17.64 36.89
CA ALA A 506 -18.75 -17.09 37.69
C ALA A 506 -19.90 -18.08 37.82
N ILE A 507 -20.34 -18.68 36.72
CA ILE A 507 -21.43 -19.66 36.69
C ILE A 507 -21.02 -20.94 37.44
N ARG A 508 -19.83 -21.50 37.13
CA ARG A 508 -19.28 -22.72 37.76
C ARG A 508 -19.06 -22.60 39.27
N THR A 509 -18.87 -21.38 39.78
CA THR A 509 -18.70 -21.08 41.20
C THR A 509 -19.97 -20.54 41.88
N ARG A 510 -21.08 -20.39 41.13
CA ARG A 510 -22.33 -19.74 41.58
C ARG A 510 -22.08 -18.32 42.15
N GLY A 511 -21.23 -17.55 41.47
CA GLY A 511 -20.77 -16.23 41.88
C GLY A 511 -19.81 -16.29 43.07
N TRP A 512 -18.86 -17.23 43.05
CA TRP A 512 -17.81 -17.40 44.07
C TRP A 512 -18.31 -17.52 45.53
N LYS A 513 -19.55 -17.99 45.73
CA LYS A 513 -20.15 -18.17 47.06
C LYS A 513 -19.41 -19.23 47.89
N GLY A 514 -19.06 -18.88 49.13
CA GLY A 514 -18.47 -19.79 50.11
C GLY A 514 -16.94 -19.95 50.03
N ILE A 515 -16.25 -19.07 49.29
CA ILE A 515 -14.79 -18.99 49.24
C ILE A 515 -14.23 -18.45 50.56
N THR A 516 -13.03 -18.91 50.93
CA THR A 516 -12.26 -18.41 52.08
C THR A 516 -11.72 -17.01 51.83
N GLU A 517 -11.74 -16.15 52.85
CA GLU A 517 -11.10 -14.84 52.79
C GLU A 517 -9.57 -14.94 52.60
N PHE A 518 -8.97 -16.04 53.09
CA PHE A 518 -7.57 -16.40 52.86
C PHE A 518 -7.16 -16.28 51.38
N ASP A 519 -6.29 -15.32 51.10
CA ASP A 519 -5.60 -15.14 49.82
C ASP A 519 -4.15 -15.62 49.93
N PRO A 520 -3.72 -16.68 49.22
CA PRO A 520 -2.33 -17.14 49.25
C PRO A 520 -1.34 -16.17 48.59
N SER A 521 -1.81 -15.18 47.84
CA SER A 521 -0.97 -14.10 47.28
C SER A 521 -0.78 -12.92 48.25
N ASP A 522 -1.58 -12.81 49.30
CA ASP A 522 -1.37 -11.81 50.36
C ASP A 522 -0.50 -12.39 51.48
N ILE A 523 0.71 -11.85 51.61
CA ILE A 523 1.68 -12.27 52.63
C ILE A 523 1.13 -12.16 54.05
N ARG A 524 0.17 -11.26 54.32
CA ARG A 524 -0.49 -11.10 55.62
C ARG A 524 -1.33 -12.33 55.96
N HIS A 525 -2.13 -12.81 55.00
CA HIS A 525 -2.93 -14.04 55.17
C HIS A 525 -2.03 -15.26 55.34
N VAL A 526 -0.98 -15.37 54.54
CA VAL A 526 0.00 -16.47 54.64
C VAL A 526 0.71 -16.46 56.00
N MET A 527 1.15 -15.29 56.48
CA MET A 527 1.82 -15.16 57.78
C MET A 527 0.91 -15.50 58.96
N ILE A 528 -0.36 -15.06 58.95
CA ILE A 528 -1.35 -15.42 59.97
C ILE A 528 -1.60 -16.94 59.95
N ALA A 529 -1.84 -17.52 58.77
CA ALA A 529 -2.16 -18.95 58.65
C ALA A 529 -0.96 -19.87 58.95
N ALA A 530 0.26 -19.41 58.67
CA ALA A 530 1.50 -20.07 59.06
C ALA A 530 1.79 -19.91 60.56
N SER A 531 1.36 -18.82 61.20
CA SER A 531 1.53 -18.64 62.65
C SER A 531 0.61 -19.56 63.45
N GLU A 532 -0.67 -19.66 63.06
CA GLU A 532 -1.67 -20.49 63.77
C GLU A 532 -1.49 -22.00 63.50
N GLY A 533 -0.86 -22.40 62.38
CA GLY A 533 -0.51 -23.80 62.06
C GLY A 533 0.97 -24.17 62.24
N GLY A 534 1.79 -23.25 62.74
CA GLY A 534 3.24 -23.24 62.48
C GLY A 534 4.07 -24.34 63.12
N ALA A 535 3.66 -24.85 64.29
CA ALA A 535 4.46 -25.82 65.04
C ALA A 535 4.70 -27.12 64.25
N ASN A 536 3.63 -27.75 63.77
CA ASN A 536 3.70 -28.98 62.96
C ASN A 536 4.34 -28.71 61.59
N LEU A 537 4.03 -27.56 60.97
CA LEU A 537 4.59 -27.17 59.67
C LEU A 537 6.12 -27.03 59.73
N ALA A 538 6.62 -26.39 60.80
CA ALA A 538 8.04 -26.23 61.06
C ALA A 538 8.73 -27.57 61.36
N GLN A 539 8.13 -28.42 62.19
CA GLN A 539 8.70 -29.72 62.55
C GLN A 539 8.94 -30.61 61.32
N VAL A 540 7.96 -30.72 60.42
CA VAL A 540 8.11 -31.52 59.19
C VAL A 540 9.01 -30.83 58.15
N GLY A 541 8.96 -29.49 58.06
CA GLY A 541 9.82 -28.70 57.18
C GLY A 541 11.31 -28.81 57.53
N PHE A 542 11.66 -28.75 58.83
CA PHE A 542 13.03 -28.94 59.29
C PHE A 542 13.52 -30.38 59.14
N ALA A 543 12.63 -31.38 59.27
CA ALA A 543 12.98 -32.79 59.09
C ALA A 543 13.23 -33.19 57.63
N ASN A 544 12.63 -32.50 56.65
CA ASN A 544 12.71 -32.85 55.21
C ASN A 544 13.29 -31.71 54.35
N ARG A 545 14.45 -31.20 54.75
CA ARG A 545 15.09 -30.00 54.15
C ARG A 545 15.32 -30.09 52.63
N ASP A 546 15.56 -31.29 52.10
CA ASP A 546 15.82 -31.50 50.66
C ASP A 546 14.53 -31.77 49.84
N LYS A 547 13.36 -31.79 50.48
CA LYS A 547 12.07 -32.18 49.85
C LYS A 547 10.90 -31.24 50.19
N LEU A 548 11.14 -30.03 50.71
CA LEU A 548 10.08 -29.08 51.10
C LEU A 548 9.01 -28.86 50.01
N GLY A 549 9.41 -28.77 48.74
CA GLY A 549 8.50 -28.58 47.60
C GLY A 549 7.40 -29.64 47.44
N LYS A 550 7.64 -30.84 47.98
CA LYS A 550 6.72 -32.00 47.94
C LYS A 550 5.79 -32.10 49.16
N ILE A 551 5.92 -31.23 50.15
CA ILE A 551 5.02 -31.21 51.32
C ILE A 551 3.64 -30.74 50.87
N ASN A 552 2.60 -31.54 51.15
CA ASN A 552 1.21 -31.21 50.85
C ASN A 552 0.58 -30.45 52.01
N VAL A 553 0.06 -29.26 51.71
CA VAL A 553 -0.56 -28.35 52.70
C VAL A 553 -2.02 -28.11 52.33
N ARG A 554 -2.86 -27.93 53.35
CA ARG A 554 -4.29 -27.59 53.22
C ARG A 554 -4.63 -26.39 54.12
N VAL A 555 -5.57 -25.55 53.66
CA VAL A 555 -6.09 -24.44 54.45
C VAL A 555 -7.25 -24.94 55.33
N GLY A 556 -7.10 -24.79 56.64
CA GLY A 556 -8.14 -24.94 57.64
C GLY A 556 -8.77 -23.61 58.05
N GLU A 557 -9.98 -23.67 58.59
CA GLU A 557 -10.74 -22.53 59.10
C GLU A 557 -11.09 -22.83 60.56
N THR A 558 -10.53 -22.06 61.49
CA THR A 558 -10.84 -22.19 62.92
C THR A 558 -12.10 -21.41 63.26
N GLY A 559 -12.84 -21.85 64.29
CA GLY A 559 -14.18 -21.34 64.62
C GLY A 559 -14.30 -19.86 65.00
N ALA A 560 -13.20 -19.10 64.98
CA ALA A 560 -13.16 -17.65 65.19
C ALA A 560 -12.83 -16.85 63.91
N GLY A 561 -12.89 -17.46 62.72
CA GLY A 561 -12.57 -16.80 61.45
C GLY A 561 -11.08 -16.65 61.17
N ARG A 562 -10.21 -17.38 61.88
CA ARG A 562 -8.76 -17.42 61.61
C ARG A 562 -8.41 -18.62 60.74
N PHE A 563 -7.50 -18.43 59.81
CA PHE A 563 -7.01 -19.46 58.88
C PHE A 563 -5.83 -20.22 59.49
N THR A 564 -5.68 -21.49 59.15
CA THR A 564 -4.52 -22.32 59.53
C THR A 564 -3.98 -23.05 58.30
N LEU A 565 -2.65 -23.20 58.21
CA LEU A 565 -2.02 -24.11 57.24
C LEU A 565 -1.68 -25.42 57.97
N ALA A 566 -2.29 -26.51 57.54
CA ALA A 566 -2.09 -27.85 58.11
C ALA A 566 -1.50 -28.82 57.06
N ILE A 567 -0.70 -29.77 57.50
CA ILE A 567 -0.13 -30.82 56.65
C ILE A 567 -1.20 -31.89 56.38
N ASP A 568 -1.28 -32.32 55.12
CA ASP A 568 -2.25 -33.35 54.72
C ASP A 568 -1.89 -34.71 55.33
N GLY A 569 -2.74 -35.21 56.22
CA GLY A 569 -2.57 -36.49 56.92
C GLY A 569 -2.44 -36.40 58.44
N GLU A 570 -2.16 -35.22 59.01
CA GLU A 570 -2.24 -35.00 60.47
C GLU A 570 -3.59 -34.40 60.87
N VAL A 571 -4.14 -34.87 61.99
CA VAL A 571 -5.42 -34.37 62.51
C VAL A 571 -5.24 -32.92 62.95
N SER A 572 -5.96 -32.01 62.30
CA SER A 572 -6.02 -30.60 62.67
C SER A 572 -6.29 -30.47 64.18
N PRO A 573 -5.40 -29.84 64.97
CA PRO A 573 -5.61 -29.73 66.40
C PRO A 573 -6.81 -28.84 66.67
N SER A 574 -7.92 -29.44 67.09
CA SER A 574 -8.99 -28.72 67.76
C SER A 574 -8.43 -28.23 69.09
N VAL A 575 -7.92 -27.00 69.13
CA VAL A 575 -7.48 -26.35 70.38
C VAL A 575 -8.72 -26.20 71.27
N LYS A 576 -8.93 -27.18 72.14
CA LYS A 576 -9.83 -27.03 73.30
C LYS A 576 -9.21 -25.95 74.18
N TYR A 577 -9.79 -24.76 74.15
CA TYR A 577 -9.63 -23.80 75.24
C TYR A 577 -10.33 -24.37 76.47
N GLU A 578 -9.58 -25.14 77.26
CA GLU A 578 -10.06 -25.61 78.55
C GLU A 578 -10.09 -24.42 79.51
N SER A 579 -11.31 -23.98 79.82
CA SER A 579 -11.59 -22.82 80.65
C SER A 579 -11.12 -23.06 82.09
N MET A 580 -9.87 -22.70 82.41
CA MET A 580 -9.44 -22.54 83.80
C MET A 580 -10.12 -21.31 84.42
N ARG A 581 -11.25 -21.53 85.09
CA ARG A 581 -11.94 -20.52 85.90
C ARG A 581 -12.02 -20.95 87.36
N GLY A 582 -11.05 -20.50 88.14
CA GLY A 582 -11.20 -20.26 89.58
C GLY A 582 -10.54 -21.25 90.54
N ALA A 583 -9.50 -20.78 91.24
CA ALA A 583 -9.31 -21.02 92.68
C ALA A 583 -8.36 -19.95 93.28
N ASN A 584 -8.89 -19.18 94.24
CA ASN A 584 -8.26 -18.32 95.25
C ASN A 584 -6.75 -18.04 95.24
N GLY A 585 -6.43 -16.73 95.20
CA GLY A 585 -6.05 -16.00 96.43
C GLY A 585 -4.59 -16.01 96.90
N GLY A 586 -3.97 -14.82 96.94
CA GLY A 586 -2.71 -14.55 97.62
C GLY A 586 -1.99 -13.31 97.07
N ASN A 587 -1.47 -12.46 97.95
CA ASN A 587 -0.41 -11.48 97.64
C ASN A 587 0.84 -12.27 97.15
N ASP A 588 1.82 -11.72 96.44
CA ASP A 588 2.43 -10.40 96.61
C ASP A 588 3.19 -9.97 95.34
N SER A 589 3.91 -8.85 95.41
CA SER A 589 4.82 -8.37 94.35
C SER A 589 5.88 -9.40 93.92
N ASP A 590 6.14 -9.53 92.61
CA ASP A 590 7.41 -9.04 92.09
C ASP A 590 7.50 -8.89 90.55
N VAL A 591 8.50 -8.13 90.11
CA VAL A 591 8.81 -7.80 88.71
C VAL A 591 9.75 -8.83 88.10
N GLU A 592 9.44 -9.36 86.91
CA GLU A 592 10.54 -9.73 85.99
C GLU A 592 10.22 -9.54 84.50
N ARG A 593 11.11 -8.80 83.82
CA ARG A 593 11.12 -8.62 82.36
C ARG A 593 12.04 -9.67 81.75
N TYR A 594 11.53 -10.58 80.94
CA TYR A 594 12.38 -11.35 80.04
C TYR A 594 12.60 -10.61 78.70
N LYS A 595 13.79 -10.02 78.57
CA LYS A 595 14.35 -9.59 77.28
C LYS A 595 14.82 -10.83 76.52
N ALA A 596 14.44 -10.97 75.25
CA ALA A 596 15.14 -11.86 74.34
C ALA A 596 16.45 -11.20 73.89
N SER A 597 17.59 -11.86 74.12
CA SER A 597 18.91 -11.41 73.68
C SER A 597 19.20 -11.86 72.25
N VAL A 598 19.79 -10.97 71.46
CA VAL A 598 20.37 -11.28 70.14
C VAL A 598 21.77 -11.85 70.36
N ALA A 599 22.06 -13.00 69.76
CA ALA A 599 23.40 -13.59 69.73
C ALA A 599 23.99 -13.41 68.31
N GLU A 600 24.81 -12.39 68.12
CA GLU A 600 25.71 -12.30 66.97
C GLU A 600 26.88 -13.27 67.17
N THR A 601 27.15 -14.11 66.16
CA THR A 601 28.34 -14.96 66.13
C THR A 601 29.28 -14.46 65.03
N ILE A 602 30.36 -13.81 65.45
CA ILE A 602 31.43 -13.33 64.56
C ILE A 602 32.20 -14.54 64.00
N SER A 603 32.44 -14.56 62.68
CA SER A 603 33.37 -15.48 62.04
C SER A 603 34.52 -14.69 61.40
N THR A 604 35.74 -14.93 61.87
CA THR A 604 36.97 -14.33 61.35
C THR A 604 37.62 -15.23 60.30
N ARG A 605 37.96 -14.67 59.13
CA ARG A 605 39.05 -15.19 58.30
C ARG A 605 39.74 -14.07 57.52
N SER A 606 41.05 -14.19 57.36
CA SER A 606 41.97 -13.10 57.04
C SER A 606 42.67 -13.27 55.69
N ARG A 607 43.04 -12.14 55.04
CA ARG A 607 44.28 -11.91 54.22
C ARG A 607 44.53 -12.84 53.00
N GLU A 608 45.01 -12.44 51.80
CA GLU A 608 45.48 -11.20 51.11
C GLU A 608 44.94 -11.23 49.64
N ARG A 609 45.30 -10.43 48.61
CA ARG A 609 46.38 -9.42 48.38
C ARG A 609 45.95 -8.41 47.27
N SER A 610 46.61 -7.26 47.22
CA SER A 610 46.58 -6.24 46.14
C SER A 610 47.50 -6.64 44.95
N PRO A 611 47.68 -5.84 43.86
CA PRO A 611 47.36 -4.40 43.65
C PRO A 611 45.89 -4.12 43.38
#